data_AF-F5NVQ0-F1
#
_entry.id   AF-F5NVQ0-F1
#
_cell.length_a   1.000
_cell.length_b   1.000
_cell.length_c   1.000
_cell.angle_alpha   90.00
_cell.angle_beta   90.00
_cell.angle_gamma   90.00
#
_symmetry.space_group_name_H-M   'P 1'
#
loop_
_entity.id
_entity.type
_entity.pdbx_description
1 polymer ?
#
loop_
_entity_poly.entity_id
_entity_poly.type
_entity_poly.pdbx_seq_one_letter_code
_entity_poly.pdbx_strand_id
1 'polypeptide(L)'
;MARCTVARLMAVMGLAGVLRGKKVRTTISRKAVAAGDRVNRQFVAERPDQLWVADFTYVSTWRGFVYVAFIIDVFAGYIMGWRVSSSMETTFVLDALEQALWARRPSGTVHHSDKGSQYVSLACTQRLKEAGLLASTGSTGDSYDNAMAESINGLYKAEVIHRKSWKNRAEVELATLTWVDWYNNRRLLERLGHTPPAEAEKLIMLPSETMIWKPEFTE
;
A
#
# COMPACT_ATOMS: atom_id res chain seq x y z
N MET A 1 9.28 -29.83 -21.58
CA MET A 1 9.02 -28.39 -21.34
C MET A 1 10.27 -27.76 -20.75
N ALA A 2 11.02 -26.97 -21.53
CA ALA A 2 12.33 -26.45 -21.12
C ALA A 2 12.18 -25.35 -20.05
N ARG A 3 12.74 -25.58 -18.85
CA ARG A 3 12.65 -24.70 -17.66
C ARG A 3 13.33 -23.33 -17.79
N CYS A 4 13.89 -22.97 -18.96
CA CYS A 4 14.81 -21.84 -19.11
C CYS A 4 14.36 -20.73 -20.07
N THR A 5 13.17 -20.82 -20.68
CA THR A 5 12.73 -19.83 -21.69
C THR A 5 12.56 -18.43 -21.10
N VAL A 6 11.92 -18.31 -19.94
CA VAL A 6 11.68 -17.03 -19.27
C VAL A 6 13.00 -16.38 -18.83
N ALA A 7 13.88 -17.13 -18.16
CA ALA A 7 15.19 -16.63 -17.73
C ALA A 7 16.06 -16.16 -18.90
N ARG A 8 16.03 -16.88 -20.03
CA ARG A 8 16.73 -16.51 -21.26
C ARG A 8 16.19 -15.21 -21.85
N LEU A 9 14.87 -15.05 -21.93
CA LEU A 9 14.24 -13.83 -22.45
C LEU A 9 14.52 -12.63 -21.54
N MET A 10 14.44 -12.81 -20.22
CA MET A 10 14.82 -11.78 -19.25
C MET A 10 16.27 -11.33 -19.46
N ALA A 11 17.21 -12.26 -19.63
CA ALA A 11 18.62 -11.93 -19.88
C ALA A 11 18.82 -11.16 -21.20
N VAL A 12 18.16 -11.56 -22.29
CA VAL A 12 18.21 -10.84 -23.58
C VAL A 12 17.70 -9.41 -23.46
N MET A 13 16.69 -9.20 -22.61
CA MET A 13 16.08 -7.88 -22.38
C MET A 13 16.77 -7.08 -21.26
N GLY A 14 17.86 -7.58 -20.67
CA GLY A 14 18.54 -6.93 -19.55
C GLY A 14 17.71 -6.87 -18.25
N LEU A 15 16.70 -7.74 -18.13
CA LEU A 15 15.78 -7.81 -16.99
C LEU A 15 16.29 -8.81 -15.94
N ALA A 16 16.16 -8.47 -14.66
CA ALA A 16 16.49 -9.34 -13.54
C ALA A 16 15.32 -9.43 -12.56
N GLY A 17 15.02 -10.65 -12.09
CA GLY A 17 14.00 -10.86 -11.06
C GLY A 17 14.44 -10.31 -9.71
N VAL A 18 13.50 -9.79 -8.94
CA VAL A 18 13.74 -9.30 -7.57
C VAL A 18 13.26 -10.36 -6.58
N LEU A 19 14.14 -10.80 -5.68
CA LEU A 19 13.83 -11.75 -4.61
C LEU A 19 13.65 -11.01 -3.28
N ARG A 20 12.61 -11.38 -2.51
CA ARG A 20 12.36 -10.82 -1.17
C ARG A 20 13.38 -11.40 -0.18
N GLY A 21 13.95 -10.54 0.68
CA GLY A 21 14.80 -10.97 1.79
C GLY A 21 14.03 -11.71 2.90
N LYS A 22 14.74 -12.33 3.85
CA LYS A 22 14.13 -13.03 5.01
C LYS A 22 13.35 -12.06 5.91
N LYS A 23 12.17 -12.46 6.41
CA LYS A 23 11.38 -11.68 7.38
C LYS A 23 12.18 -11.53 8.69
N VAL A 24 12.36 -10.29 9.15
CA VAL A 24 12.90 -9.96 10.48
C VAL A 24 11.78 -9.28 11.27
N ARG A 25 11.47 -9.79 12.46
CA ARG A 25 10.41 -9.25 13.33
C ARG A 25 10.97 -8.09 14.15
N THR A 26 10.46 -6.88 13.97
CA THR A 26 11.06 -5.65 14.53
C THR A 26 10.21 -4.95 15.59
N THR A 27 8.98 -5.41 15.84
CA THR A 27 8.03 -4.69 16.69
C THR A 27 7.53 -5.57 17.85
N ILE A 28 7.71 -5.07 19.08
CA ILE A 28 7.06 -5.58 20.30
C ILE A 28 6.00 -4.54 20.70
N SER A 29 4.72 -4.88 20.58
CA SER A 29 3.61 -3.94 20.84
C SER A 29 3.48 -3.63 22.34
N ARG A 30 3.30 -2.35 22.69
CA ARG A 30 2.89 -1.92 24.05
C ARG A 30 1.36 -1.82 24.11
N LYS A 31 0.75 -2.21 25.24
CA LYS A 31 -0.71 -2.12 25.45
C LYS A 31 -1.16 -0.65 25.45
N ALA A 32 -1.88 -0.24 24.42
CA ALA A 32 -2.66 1.00 24.36
C ALA A 32 -4.14 0.65 24.09
N VAL A 33 -5.06 1.51 24.52
CA VAL A 33 -6.49 1.39 24.20
C VAL A 33 -6.65 1.65 22.71
N ALA A 34 -7.10 0.65 21.96
CA ALA A 34 -7.19 0.65 20.51
C ALA A 34 -8.64 0.37 20.08
N ALA A 35 -9.01 0.78 18.87
CA ALA A 35 -10.33 0.46 18.30
C ALA A 35 -10.51 -1.05 18.13
N GLY A 36 -11.76 -1.54 18.18
CA GLY A 36 -12.03 -2.95 17.88
C GLY A 36 -11.64 -3.31 16.44
N ASP A 37 -11.20 -4.55 16.22
CA ASP A 37 -10.94 -5.06 14.87
C ASP A 37 -12.27 -5.20 14.13
N ARG A 38 -12.44 -4.39 13.07
CA ARG A 38 -13.63 -4.42 12.19
C ARG A 38 -13.38 -5.18 10.90
N VAL A 39 -12.14 -5.60 10.64
CA VAL A 39 -11.75 -6.25 9.39
C VAL A 39 -11.91 -7.77 9.49
N ASN A 40 -11.93 -8.35 10.70
CA ASN A 40 -12.15 -9.80 10.91
C ASN A 40 -11.33 -10.67 9.94
N ARG A 41 -10.11 -10.22 9.61
CA ARG A 41 -9.16 -10.89 8.71
C ARG A 41 -9.60 -11.01 7.24
N GLN A 42 -10.63 -10.28 6.82
CA GLN A 42 -11.03 -10.18 5.41
C GLN A 42 -10.45 -8.91 4.78
N PHE A 43 -9.22 -9.00 4.26
CA PHE A 43 -8.60 -7.93 3.45
C PHE A 43 -9.08 -8.00 2.00
N VAL A 44 -10.40 -8.02 1.84
CA VAL A 44 -11.08 -7.98 0.56
C VAL A 44 -11.97 -6.75 0.57
N ALA A 45 -11.88 -5.95 -0.47
CA ALA A 45 -12.79 -4.87 -0.76
C ALA A 45 -13.45 -5.19 -2.10
N GLU A 46 -14.75 -4.92 -2.20
CA GLU A 46 -15.54 -5.16 -3.42
C GLU A 46 -15.55 -3.93 -4.34
N ARG A 47 -15.23 -2.76 -3.77
CA ARG A 47 -15.15 -1.49 -4.48
C ARG A 47 -14.03 -0.61 -3.92
N PRO A 48 -13.55 0.38 -4.70
CA PRO A 48 -12.64 1.39 -4.20
C PRO A 48 -13.19 2.07 -2.95
N ASP A 49 -12.27 2.49 -2.07
CA ASP A 49 -12.55 3.23 -0.83
C ASP A 49 -13.42 2.51 0.19
N GLN A 50 -13.56 1.19 0.11
CA GLN A 50 -14.24 0.42 1.16
C GLN A 50 -13.32 0.19 2.37
N LEU A 51 -12.05 -0.16 2.12
CA LEU A 51 -11.07 -0.49 3.14
C LEU A 51 -9.71 0.06 2.74
N TRP A 52 -9.16 0.92 3.59
CA TRP A 52 -7.81 1.43 3.51
C TRP A 52 -6.95 0.77 4.57
N VAL A 53 -5.76 0.30 4.20
CA VAL A 53 -4.76 -0.21 5.16
C VAL A 53 -3.57 0.74 5.23
N ALA A 54 -3.02 0.90 6.42
CA ALA A 54 -1.88 1.76 6.66
C ALA A 54 -0.79 1.02 7.45
N ASP A 55 0.46 1.23 7.04
CA ASP A 55 1.65 0.80 7.76
C ASP A 55 2.83 1.70 7.40
N PHE A 56 3.90 1.64 8.18
CA PHE A 56 5.14 2.30 7.85
C PHE A 56 6.35 1.39 8.06
N THR A 57 7.44 1.73 7.41
CA THR A 57 8.69 0.99 7.53
C THR A 57 9.89 1.92 7.69
N TYR A 58 10.99 1.39 8.21
CA TYR A 58 12.23 2.14 8.40
C TYR A 58 13.24 1.83 7.28
N VAL A 59 13.99 2.85 6.89
CA VAL A 59 14.99 2.83 5.84
C VAL A 59 16.30 3.37 6.39
N SER A 60 17.38 2.60 6.24
CA SER A 60 18.72 3.04 6.65
C SER A 60 19.30 4.01 5.62
N THR A 61 19.93 5.08 6.13
CA THR A 61 20.66 6.08 5.38
C THR A 61 22.00 6.36 6.06
N TRP A 62 22.92 7.05 5.39
CA TRP A 62 24.20 7.45 5.98
C TRP A 62 24.05 8.40 7.18
N ARG A 63 22.89 9.05 7.32
CA ARG A 63 22.59 10.00 8.42
C ARG A 63 21.75 9.38 9.54
N GLY A 64 21.56 8.06 9.54
CA GLY A 64 20.66 7.36 10.44
C GLY A 64 19.45 6.79 9.69
N PHE A 65 18.29 6.72 10.34
CA PHE A 65 17.09 6.12 9.75
C PHE A 65 16.07 7.18 9.34
N VAL A 66 15.32 6.87 8.28
CA VAL A 66 14.10 7.57 7.90
C VAL A 66 12.93 6.59 7.91
N TYR A 67 11.72 7.13 8.07
CA TYR A 67 10.47 6.38 8.13
C TYR A 67 9.66 6.65 6.87
N VAL A 68 9.05 5.61 6.32
CA VAL A 68 8.21 5.68 5.11
C VAL A 68 6.85 5.09 5.42
N ALA A 69 5.80 5.89 5.37
CA ALA A 69 4.41 5.46 5.57
C ALA A 69 3.71 5.28 4.24
N PHE A 70 2.81 4.31 4.18
CA PHE A 70 1.91 4.09 3.06
C PHE A 70 0.48 3.95 3.55
N ILE A 71 -0.46 4.46 2.75
CA ILE A 71 -1.90 4.22 2.86
C ILE A 71 -2.34 3.64 1.53
N ILE A 72 -2.95 2.46 1.60
CA ILE A 72 -3.24 1.62 0.45
C ILE A 72 -4.73 1.31 0.42
N ASP A 73 -5.38 1.49 -0.72
CA ASP A 73 -6.73 0.95 -0.95
C ASP A 73 -6.63 -0.55 -1.19
N VAL A 74 -7.32 -1.35 -0.37
CA VAL A 74 -7.27 -2.81 -0.44
C VAL A 74 -7.81 -3.34 -1.77
N PHE A 75 -8.75 -2.63 -2.39
CA PHE A 75 -9.44 -3.09 -3.59
C PHE A 75 -8.46 -3.44 -4.73
N ALA A 76 -7.79 -2.44 -5.29
CA ALA A 76 -6.78 -2.61 -6.33
C ALA A 76 -5.34 -2.61 -5.79
N GLY A 77 -5.16 -2.34 -4.49
CA GLY A 77 -3.82 -2.18 -3.90
C GLY A 77 -3.20 -0.86 -4.28
N TYR A 78 -4.00 0.15 -4.65
CA TYR A 78 -3.55 1.47 -5.05
C TYR A 78 -2.97 2.21 -3.83
N ILE A 79 -1.76 2.75 -3.97
CA ILE A 79 -1.13 3.56 -2.91
C ILE A 79 -1.69 4.99 -3.00
N MET A 80 -2.60 5.35 -2.10
CA MET A 80 -3.29 6.64 -2.12
C MET A 80 -2.51 7.75 -1.44
N GLY A 81 -1.71 7.41 -0.43
CA GLY A 81 -0.94 8.38 0.33
C GLY A 81 0.37 7.76 0.81
N TRP A 82 1.41 8.57 0.85
CA TRP A 82 2.70 8.14 1.39
C TRP A 82 3.48 9.32 1.94
N ARG A 83 4.41 9.06 2.87
CA ARG A 83 5.27 10.12 3.41
C ARG A 83 6.64 9.56 3.73
N VAL A 84 7.68 10.39 3.62
CA VAL A 84 9.02 10.09 4.13
C VAL A 84 9.42 11.13 5.18
N SER A 85 9.77 10.67 6.39
CA SER A 85 10.10 11.53 7.53
C SER A 85 11.40 11.10 8.21
N SER A 86 12.12 12.06 8.80
CA SER A 86 13.24 11.77 9.71
C SER A 86 12.79 11.52 11.16
N SER A 87 11.53 11.83 11.50
CA SER A 87 10.96 11.65 12.84
C SER A 87 9.75 10.71 12.81
N MET A 88 9.62 9.88 13.84
CA MET A 88 8.54 8.90 14.02
C MET A 88 7.33 9.50 14.76
N GLU A 89 7.08 10.79 14.57
CA GLU A 89 5.94 11.51 15.15
C GLU A 89 4.63 11.16 14.45
N THR A 90 3.51 11.32 15.18
CA THR A 90 2.16 11.13 14.62
C THR A 90 1.90 12.00 13.40
N THR A 91 2.48 13.20 13.34
CA THR A 91 2.34 14.14 12.21
C THR A 91 2.71 13.50 10.87
N PHE A 92 3.71 12.61 10.86
CA PHE A 92 4.16 11.95 9.63
C PHE A 92 3.13 10.96 9.06
N VAL A 93 2.41 10.20 9.91
CA VAL A 93 1.33 9.31 9.43
C VAL A 93 0.10 10.11 9.04
N LEU A 94 -0.13 11.25 9.70
CA LEU A 94 -1.18 12.21 9.33
C LEU A 94 -0.91 12.85 7.95
N ASP A 95 0.33 13.23 7.64
CA ASP A 95 0.69 13.76 6.32
C ASP A 95 0.34 12.77 5.19
N ALA A 96 0.61 11.48 5.40
CA ALA A 96 0.23 10.44 4.44
C ALA A 96 -1.30 10.32 4.32
N LEU A 97 -2.03 10.44 5.44
CA LEU A 97 -3.49 10.47 5.47
C LEU A 97 -4.07 11.67 4.74
N GLU A 98 -3.51 12.86 4.93
CA GLU A 98 -3.94 14.06 4.22
C GLU A 98 -3.76 13.92 2.71
N GLN A 99 -2.65 13.31 2.26
CA GLN A 99 -2.48 13.02 0.83
C GLN A 99 -3.58 12.10 0.30
N ALA A 100 -3.90 11.02 1.02
CA ALA A 100 -4.97 10.10 0.63
C ALA A 100 -6.35 10.79 0.62
N LEU A 101 -6.64 11.61 1.63
CA LEU A 101 -7.90 12.38 1.74
C LEU A 101 -8.00 13.53 0.72
N TRP A 102 -6.87 14.04 0.25
CA TRP A 102 -6.85 15.02 -0.84
C TRP A 102 -7.08 14.35 -2.19
N ALA A 103 -6.46 13.19 -2.40
CA ALA A 103 -6.63 12.39 -3.59
C ALA A 103 -8.07 11.85 -3.71
N ARG A 104 -8.67 11.49 -2.58
CA ARG A 104 -10.02 10.90 -2.51
C ARG A 104 -10.78 11.47 -1.33
N ARG A 105 -12.06 11.78 -1.50
CA ARG A 105 -12.95 12.26 -0.43
C ARG A 105 -13.97 11.17 -0.07
N PRO A 106 -13.52 10.04 0.49
CA PRO A 106 -14.42 8.92 0.67
C PRO A 106 -15.33 9.13 1.89
N SER A 107 -16.34 8.28 2.03
CA SER A 107 -17.24 8.28 3.18
C SER A 107 -17.56 6.84 3.58
N GLY A 108 -17.56 6.57 4.89
CA GLY A 108 -17.80 5.23 5.43
C GLY A 108 -16.66 4.24 5.22
N THR A 109 -15.49 4.70 4.76
CA THR A 109 -14.30 3.87 4.56
C THR A 109 -13.73 3.41 5.88
N VAL A 110 -13.40 2.14 5.96
CA VAL A 110 -12.65 1.59 7.09
C VAL A 110 -11.17 1.95 6.92
N HIS A 111 -10.57 2.63 7.90
CA HIS A 111 -9.13 2.85 7.94
C HIS A 111 -8.53 1.88 8.96
N HIS A 112 -7.80 0.88 8.46
CA HIS A 112 -7.17 -0.16 9.27
C HIS A 112 -5.67 0.07 9.40
N SER A 113 -5.15 0.02 10.62
CA SER A 113 -3.72 0.10 10.90
C SER A 113 -3.32 -0.83 12.05
N ASP A 114 -2.06 -1.24 12.07
CA ASP A 114 -1.49 -1.91 13.23
C ASP A 114 -1.47 -0.99 14.47
N LYS A 115 -1.35 -1.58 15.67
CA LYS A 115 -1.35 -0.87 16.97
C LYS A 115 -0.09 -0.02 17.25
N GLY A 116 0.55 0.51 16.21
CA GLY A 116 1.63 1.48 16.40
C GLY A 116 1.13 2.69 17.18
N SER A 117 1.92 3.19 18.14
CA SER A 117 1.56 4.33 19.01
C SER A 117 1.11 5.57 18.23
N GLN A 118 1.59 5.73 17.00
CA GLN A 118 1.25 6.81 16.08
C GLN A 118 -0.21 6.69 15.61
N TYR A 119 -0.66 5.51 15.22
CA TYR A 119 -2.00 5.26 14.70
C TYR A 119 -3.08 5.21 15.80
N VAL A 120 -2.70 4.85 17.03
CA VAL A 120 -3.62 4.88 18.20
C VAL A 120 -3.61 6.22 18.94
N SER A 121 -2.86 7.21 18.45
CA SER A 121 -2.79 8.52 19.10
C SER A 121 -4.10 9.29 19.00
N LEU A 122 -4.37 10.17 19.98
CA LEU A 122 -5.58 11.00 19.99
C LEU A 122 -5.71 11.84 18.72
N ALA A 123 -4.61 12.44 18.25
CA ALA A 123 -4.60 13.23 17.02
C ALA A 123 -4.98 12.41 15.78
N CYS A 124 -4.47 11.17 15.66
CA CYS A 124 -4.81 10.29 14.55
C CYS A 124 -6.30 9.87 14.59
N THR A 125 -6.75 9.37 15.74
CA THR A 125 -8.15 8.94 15.93
C THR A 125 -9.16 10.08 15.73
N GLN A 126 -8.84 11.29 16.22
CA GLN A 126 -9.67 12.48 16.01
C GLN A 126 -9.72 12.87 14.52
N ARG A 127 -8.57 12.90 13.85
CA ARG A 127 -8.52 13.28 12.42
C ARG A 127 -9.27 12.30 11.52
N LEU A 128 -9.17 10.99 11.80
CA LEU A 128 -9.96 9.95 11.11
C LEU A 128 -11.46 10.20 11.28
N LYS A 129 -11.91 10.54 12.50
CA LYS A 129 -13.32 10.86 12.77
C LYS A 129 -13.78 12.10 12.00
N GLU A 130 -12.97 13.16 11.97
CA GLU A 130 -13.25 14.38 11.21
C GLU A 130 -13.30 14.15 9.69
N ALA A 131 -12.51 13.18 9.20
CA ALA A 131 -12.53 12.76 7.80
C ALA A 131 -13.73 11.87 7.43
N GLY A 132 -14.58 11.47 8.39
CA GLY A 132 -15.65 10.51 8.15
C GLY A 132 -15.16 9.07 7.95
N LEU A 133 -13.92 8.76 8.36
CA LEU A 133 -13.33 7.43 8.30
C LEU A 133 -13.65 6.62 9.55
N LEU A 134 -13.93 5.33 9.36
CA LEU A 134 -14.17 4.37 10.43
C LEU A 134 -12.84 3.73 10.84
N ALA A 135 -12.24 4.24 11.92
CA ALA A 135 -11.01 3.66 12.46
C ALA A 135 -11.22 2.18 12.85
N SER A 136 -10.30 1.32 12.44
CA SER A 136 -10.16 -0.07 12.84
C SER A 136 -8.71 -0.32 13.21
N THR A 137 -8.46 -1.03 14.30
CA THR A 137 -7.10 -1.47 14.64
C THR A 137 -7.10 -2.96 14.89
N GLY A 138 -6.05 -3.68 14.48
CA GLY A 138 -5.93 -5.13 14.65
C GLY A 138 -6.14 -5.60 16.09
N SER A 139 -6.29 -6.90 16.31
CA SER A 139 -6.38 -7.48 17.66
C SER A 139 -4.99 -7.53 18.33
N THR A 140 -4.91 -7.66 19.67
CA THR A 140 -3.59 -7.77 20.32
C THR A 140 -3.05 -9.18 20.10
N GLY A 141 -1.97 -9.32 19.32
CA GLY A 141 -1.16 -10.54 19.32
C GLY A 141 -1.23 -11.43 18.09
N ASP A 142 -1.77 -10.98 16.95
CA ASP A 142 -1.80 -11.79 15.73
C ASP A 142 -1.07 -11.13 14.55
N SER A 143 -0.12 -11.86 13.96
CA SER A 143 0.81 -11.37 12.93
C SER A 143 0.20 -11.30 11.52
N TYR A 144 -1.12 -11.32 11.41
CA TYR A 144 -1.85 -11.38 10.13
C TYR A 144 -2.78 -10.18 9.90
N ASP A 145 -2.81 -9.23 10.83
CA ASP A 145 -3.79 -8.13 10.84
C ASP A 145 -3.47 -7.00 9.83
N ASN A 146 -2.39 -7.08 9.05
CA ASN A 146 -2.04 -6.04 8.04
C ASN A 146 -1.28 -6.58 6.81
N ALA A 147 -1.65 -7.78 6.35
CA ALA A 147 -0.86 -8.53 5.36
C ALA A 147 -0.63 -7.79 4.02
N MET A 148 -1.58 -6.96 3.58
CA MET A 148 -1.41 -6.18 2.34
C MET A 148 -0.37 -5.07 2.52
N ALA A 149 -0.44 -4.28 3.61
CA ALA A 149 0.55 -3.24 3.86
C ALA A 149 1.95 -3.83 4.10
N GLU A 150 2.05 -4.96 4.83
CA GLU A 150 3.30 -5.70 4.97
C GLU A 150 3.88 -6.12 3.61
N SER A 151 3.01 -6.57 2.69
CA SER A 151 3.42 -7.00 1.35
C SER A 151 3.96 -5.83 0.52
N ILE A 152 3.30 -4.67 0.56
CA ILE A 152 3.77 -3.44 -0.09
C ILE A 152 5.10 -2.99 0.51
N ASN A 153 5.23 -2.97 1.83
CA ASN A 153 6.48 -2.65 2.52
C ASN A 153 7.62 -3.59 2.12
N GLY A 154 7.34 -4.89 1.99
CA GLY A 154 8.30 -5.88 1.51
C GLY A 154 8.73 -5.65 0.06
N LEU A 155 7.79 -5.32 -0.83
CA LEU A 155 8.07 -5.00 -2.23
C LEU A 155 8.90 -3.72 -2.36
N TYR A 156 8.47 -2.64 -1.70
CA TYR A 156 9.19 -1.37 -1.65
C TYR A 156 10.63 -1.56 -1.19
N LYS A 157 10.84 -2.34 -0.12
CA LYS A 157 12.18 -2.63 0.38
C LYS A 157 13.03 -3.39 -0.63
N ALA A 158 12.49 -4.44 -1.25
CA ALA A 158 13.24 -5.27 -2.18
C ALA A 158 13.57 -4.55 -3.50
N GLU A 159 12.61 -3.79 -4.04
CA GLU A 159 12.69 -3.17 -5.36
C GLU A 159 13.39 -1.81 -5.33
N VAL A 160 13.36 -1.10 -4.19
CA VAL A 160 13.93 0.24 -4.06
C VAL A 160 15.05 0.23 -3.03
N ILE A 161 14.70 -0.01 -1.76
CA ILE A 161 15.59 0.31 -0.64
C ILE A 161 16.86 -0.54 -0.62
N HIS A 162 16.74 -1.85 -0.88
CA HIS A 162 17.86 -2.78 -0.81
C HIS A 162 18.76 -2.74 -2.06
N ARG A 163 18.42 -1.94 -3.08
CA ARG A 163 19.18 -1.86 -4.34
C ARG A 163 20.41 -0.98 -4.26
N LYS A 164 20.46 -0.06 -3.29
CA LYS A 164 21.57 0.86 -3.07
C LYS A 164 21.59 1.39 -1.64
N SER A 165 22.69 2.03 -1.25
CA SER A 165 22.75 2.83 -0.02
C SER A 165 22.22 4.25 -0.27
N TRP A 166 21.65 4.85 0.77
CA TRP A 166 20.96 6.14 0.71
C TRP A 166 21.71 7.19 1.52
N LYS A 167 21.95 8.39 0.96
CA LYS A 167 22.71 9.43 1.66
C LYS A 167 21.87 10.20 2.66
N ASN A 168 20.61 10.49 2.30
CA ASN A 168 19.74 11.37 3.06
C ASN A 168 18.25 11.11 2.76
N ARG A 169 17.38 11.76 3.53
CA ARG A 169 15.92 11.69 3.40
C ARG A 169 15.40 12.05 2.00
N ALA A 170 15.96 13.09 1.37
CA ALA A 170 15.49 13.58 0.09
C ALA A 170 15.71 12.56 -1.04
N GLU A 171 16.82 11.82 -1.02
CA GLU A 171 17.05 10.73 -1.98
C GLU A 171 16.01 9.61 -1.82
N VAL A 172 15.69 9.23 -0.57
CA VAL A 172 14.66 8.21 -0.28
C VAL A 172 13.29 8.73 -0.72
N GLU A 173 12.96 9.98 -0.44
CA GLU A 173 11.70 10.62 -0.83
C GLU A 173 11.50 10.63 -2.35
N LEU A 174 12.51 11.04 -3.12
CA LEU A 174 12.45 11.03 -4.59
C LEU A 174 12.28 9.62 -5.15
N ALA A 175 12.99 8.64 -4.58
CA ALA A 175 12.85 7.25 -5.01
C ALA A 175 11.49 6.66 -4.63
N THR A 176 10.95 7.02 -3.47
CA THR A 176 9.60 6.63 -3.04
C THR A 176 8.56 7.19 -4.00
N LEU A 177 8.63 8.49 -4.32
CA LEU A 177 7.75 9.13 -5.30
C LEU A 177 7.76 8.39 -6.64
N THR A 178 8.97 8.15 -7.18
CA THR A 178 9.13 7.49 -8.48
C THR A 178 8.58 6.06 -8.45
N TRP A 179 8.82 5.33 -7.38
CA TRP A 179 8.33 3.95 -7.24
C TRP A 179 6.82 3.88 -7.03
N VAL A 180 6.23 4.79 -6.26
CA VAL A 180 4.77 4.87 -6.06
C VAL A 180 4.06 5.19 -7.36
N ASP A 181 4.55 6.17 -8.14
CA ASP A 181 4.01 6.47 -9.47
C ASP A 181 4.04 5.24 -10.38
N TRP A 182 5.20 4.59 -10.49
CA TRP A 182 5.34 3.37 -11.28
C TRP A 182 4.43 2.24 -10.78
N TYR A 183 4.37 2.04 -9.46
CA TYR A 183 3.56 1.01 -8.83
C TYR A 183 2.09 1.20 -9.19
N ASN A 184 1.55 2.40 -9.01
CA ASN A 184 0.14 2.66 -9.26
C ASN A 184 -0.22 2.63 -10.75
N ASN A 185 0.65 3.17 -11.61
CA ASN A 185 0.29 3.45 -12.99
C ASN A 185 0.82 2.42 -14.01
N ARG A 186 1.79 1.58 -13.63
CA ARG A 186 2.49 0.70 -14.60
C ARG A 186 2.73 -0.72 -14.10
N ARG A 187 2.66 -0.98 -12.79
CA ARG A 187 2.94 -2.32 -12.25
C ARG A 187 1.79 -3.27 -12.55
N LEU A 188 2.07 -4.28 -13.36
CA LEU A 188 1.11 -5.34 -13.64
C LEU A 188 0.98 -6.26 -12.42
N LEU A 189 -0.25 -6.41 -11.91
CA LEU A 189 -0.54 -7.31 -10.79
C LEU A 189 -1.35 -8.51 -11.29
N GLU A 190 -0.85 -9.71 -11.04
CA GLU A 190 -1.51 -10.96 -11.43
C GLU A 190 -2.93 -11.06 -10.88
N ARG A 191 -3.14 -10.65 -9.61
CA ARG A 191 -4.47 -10.61 -8.97
C ARG A 191 -5.48 -9.69 -9.66
N LEU A 192 -5.01 -8.77 -10.50
CA LEU A 192 -5.82 -7.82 -11.27
C LEU A 192 -5.87 -8.19 -12.76
N GLY A 193 -5.50 -9.42 -13.13
CA GLY A 193 -5.45 -9.82 -14.54
C GLY A 193 -4.29 -9.19 -15.32
N HIS A 194 -3.18 -8.91 -14.64
CA HIS A 194 -2.02 -8.19 -15.18
C HIS A 194 -2.31 -6.73 -15.56
N THR A 195 -3.22 -6.08 -14.83
CA THR A 195 -3.56 -4.66 -15.00
C THR A 195 -2.93 -3.81 -13.89
N PRO A 196 -2.48 -2.57 -14.17
CA PRO A 196 -2.05 -1.64 -13.13
C PRO A 196 -3.17 -1.27 -12.14
N PRO A 197 -2.83 -1.01 -10.85
CA PRO A 197 -3.83 -0.59 -9.85
C PRO A 197 -4.73 0.56 -10.31
N ALA A 198 -4.15 1.61 -10.89
CA ALA A 198 -4.89 2.79 -11.35
C ALA A 198 -5.90 2.49 -12.48
N GLU A 199 -5.59 1.50 -13.32
CA GLU A 199 -6.46 1.10 -14.42
C GLU A 199 -7.57 0.15 -13.93
N ALA A 200 -7.23 -0.80 -13.06
CA ALA A 200 -8.21 -1.71 -12.46
C ALA A 200 -9.32 -0.96 -11.70
N GLU A 201 -8.99 0.14 -11.01
CA GLU A 201 -10.00 0.99 -10.36
C GLU A 201 -10.93 1.68 -11.35
N LYS A 202 -10.41 2.15 -12.49
CA LYS A 202 -11.20 2.85 -13.51
C LYS A 202 -12.19 1.92 -14.20
N LEU A 203 -11.79 0.68 -14.47
CA LEU A 203 -12.63 -0.32 -15.14
C LEU A 203 -13.93 -0.61 -14.39
N ILE A 204 -13.96 -0.42 -13.07
CA ILE A 204 -15.13 -0.68 -12.22
C ILE A 204 -15.94 0.60 -11.95
N MET A 205 -15.34 1.78 -12.16
CA MET A 205 -16.02 3.07 -12.04
C MET A 205 -16.76 3.49 -13.33
N LEU A 206 -16.49 2.82 -14.46
CA LEU A 206 -17.28 2.98 -15.68
C LEU A 206 -18.57 2.14 -15.54
N PRO A 207 -19.77 2.73 -15.70
CA PRO A 207 -21.00 1.94 -15.76
C PRO A 207 -20.89 0.91 -16.87
N SER A 208 -21.44 -0.29 -16.67
CA SER A 208 -21.55 -1.32 -17.70
C SER A 208 -22.57 -0.90 -18.78
N GLU A 209 -22.30 0.17 -19.50
CA GLU A 209 -22.85 0.42 -20.82
C GLU A 209 -21.76 0.11 -21.83
N THR A 210 -22.07 -0.83 -22.73
CA THR A 210 -21.34 -1.21 -23.95
C THR A 210 -20.70 -2.60 -23.92
N MET A 211 -21.53 -3.64 -23.86
CA MET A 211 -21.32 -4.82 -24.71
C MET A 211 -22.63 -5.62 -24.90
N ILE A 212 -23.64 -5.01 -25.52
CA ILE A 212 -24.66 -5.80 -26.23
C ILE A 212 -24.08 -6.10 -27.61
N TRP A 213 -23.40 -7.23 -27.74
CA TRP A 213 -23.09 -7.80 -29.04
C TRP A 213 -24.41 -8.30 -29.65
N LYS A 214 -24.91 -7.63 -30.68
CA LYS A 214 -25.95 -8.18 -31.56
C LYS A 214 -25.25 -8.84 -32.76
N PRO A 215 -25.43 -10.16 -33.00
CA PRO A 215 -25.00 -10.74 -34.26
C PRO A 215 -25.90 -10.21 -35.38
N GLU A 216 -25.29 -9.54 -36.35
CA GLU A 216 -25.92 -9.37 -37.67
C GLU A 216 -25.87 -10.72 -38.38
N PHE A 217 -26.99 -11.44 -38.37
CA PHE A 217 -27.25 -12.44 -39.40
C PHE A 217 -27.72 -11.69 -40.64
N THR A 218 -26.98 -11.78 -41.73
CA THR A 218 -27.47 -11.49 -43.08
C THR A 218 -27.74 -12.82 -43.78
N GLU A 219 -28.97 -12.96 -44.29
CA GLU A 219 -29.38 -13.99 -45.27
C GLU A 219 -28.78 -13.71 -46.64
#